data_AF-F2TWE2-F1
#
_entry.id   AF-F2TWE2-F1
#
_cell.length_a   1.000
_cell.length_b   1.000
_cell.length_c   1.000
_cell.angle_alpha   90.00
_cell.angle_beta   90.00
_cell.angle_gamma   90.00
#
_symmetry.space_group_name_H-M   'P 1'
#
loop_
_entity.id
_entity.type
_entity.pdbx_description
1 polymer ?
#
loop_
_entity_poly.entity_id
_entity_poly.type
_entity_poly.pdbx_seq_one_letter_code
_entity_poly.pdbx_strand_id
1 'polypeptide(L)'
;MESDKPHSWVEIIEPSSGRKVYANTTSGECLWKPPAGASFKPCSEDQWWELKDANSGRAYYYNATTKVTVWDRPQHGDIVPLAKLQETQRQIVEKEEGQSRRGTATGQEAQTQAQQAQHVQQQAAPTTASRRSSQGPPVAAKRKSQIIMQAQQPNTQQQHQPGGAQPPKPPKPPAMDYSEVASSSPDLKTFKHNLATHKKGLFRRKVSLHNMLSWSPSAIPRPMLLTLKKEHKRQALEMFKLSQMYMGDRNAKGRTPYAVAKEIMSMCWDESDARLRDEFFVQLCKQTTGNTKLDSCERGWELMGIALNFFPPTTKFFTYLKGYIARHIEDQPGDIGVLSEACFKRLIRIAKTGRKQGAQQPSEDDIENAARKLRNPSVFGSSLDEIMALQYETHPELSIPRVLQVLSNAVLELGGTHTEGIFRVPGDIDAVNALKLQMDRGQAPSNLHDPHVPASTLKLWFRELTDPIVPEDLYDECVAASQDSAKAVAVVDKLPSVNKNIVLFITRFLQLVGRPENHAHTKMTYDNLAMVWAPNFLRCPSDDPLVIFNNTKKEMQFVRQLVLHLNTDSVEHLFTASC
;
A
#
# COMPACT_ATOMS: atom_id res chain seq x y z
N MET A 1 5.26 -20.44 -62.30
CA MET A 1 5.82 -20.89 -61.00
C MET A 1 6.42 -19.66 -60.34
N GLU A 2 5.65 -18.99 -59.51
CA GLU A 2 6.13 -17.87 -58.68
C GLU A 2 6.00 -18.36 -57.24
N SER A 3 6.88 -19.31 -56.88
CA SER A 3 6.88 -19.97 -55.57
C SER A 3 7.89 -19.30 -54.65
N ASP A 4 7.36 -18.81 -53.53
CA ASP A 4 8.04 -18.61 -52.24
C ASP A 4 9.26 -17.68 -52.22
N LYS A 5 9.00 -16.38 -52.29
CA LYS A 5 9.74 -15.45 -51.43
C LYS A 5 8.98 -15.37 -50.09
N PRO A 6 9.61 -15.68 -48.94
CA PRO A 6 8.95 -15.52 -47.66
C PRO A 6 8.54 -14.06 -47.52
N HIS A 7 7.23 -13.81 -47.35
CA HIS A 7 6.75 -12.47 -47.05
C HIS A 7 7.33 -12.05 -45.71
N SER A 8 8.28 -11.13 -45.76
CA SER A 8 8.94 -10.61 -44.57
C SER A 8 8.07 -9.64 -43.81
N TRP A 9 6.94 -9.18 -44.39
CA TRP A 9 6.01 -8.22 -43.80
C TRP A 9 4.57 -8.74 -43.76
N VAL A 10 3.85 -8.38 -42.70
CA VAL A 10 2.43 -8.66 -42.50
C VAL A 10 1.70 -7.40 -42.04
N GLU A 11 0.49 -7.18 -42.51
CA GLU A 11 -0.43 -6.20 -41.93
C GLU A 11 -1.09 -6.86 -40.72
N ILE A 12 -0.95 -6.30 -39.52
CA ILE A 12 -1.44 -6.86 -38.25
C ILE A 12 -2.10 -5.75 -37.42
N ILE A 13 -3.08 -6.10 -36.58
CA ILE A 13 -3.72 -5.14 -35.67
C ILE A 13 -2.78 -4.85 -34.49
N GLU A 14 -2.47 -3.57 -34.28
CA GLU A 14 -1.82 -3.09 -33.06
C GLU A 14 -2.83 -3.15 -31.90
N PRO A 15 -2.55 -3.93 -30.82
CA PRO A 15 -3.48 -4.14 -29.73
C PRO A 15 -4.03 -2.86 -29.09
N SER A 16 -3.23 -1.79 -29.08
CA SER A 16 -3.55 -0.57 -28.35
C SER A 16 -4.43 0.43 -29.06
N SER A 17 -4.18 0.65 -30.34
CA SER A 17 -4.98 1.59 -31.12
C SER A 17 -6.10 0.89 -31.88
N GLY A 18 -6.05 -0.45 -31.99
CA GLY A 18 -6.92 -1.22 -32.87
C GLY A 18 -6.66 -0.94 -34.36
N ARG A 19 -5.60 -0.18 -34.69
CA ARG A 19 -5.25 0.18 -36.07
C ARG A 19 -4.34 -0.88 -36.68
N LYS A 20 -4.40 -0.97 -38.01
CA LYS A 20 -3.53 -1.84 -38.80
C LYS A 20 -2.14 -1.23 -38.92
N VAL A 21 -1.11 -2.04 -38.71
CA VAL A 21 0.31 -1.72 -38.88
C VAL A 21 0.97 -2.75 -39.77
N TYR A 22 2.06 -2.38 -40.44
CA TYR A 22 2.89 -3.30 -41.20
C TYR A 22 4.06 -3.74 -40.31
N ALA A 23 4.14 -5.03 -40.02
CA ALA A 23 5.13 -5.61 -39.13
C ALA A 23 6.01 -6.62 -39.86
N ASN A 24 7.33 -6.58 -39.64
CA ASN A 24 8.25 -7.53 -40.20
C ASN A 24 8.34 -8.80 -39.32
N THR A 25 8.05 -9.97 -39.87
CA THR A 25 8.00 -11.24 -39.11
C THR A 25 9.38 -11.77 -38.72
N THR A 26 10.45 -11.23 -39.31
CA THR A 26 11.84 -11.63 -39.02
C THR A 26 12.52 -10.67 -38.04
N SER A 27 12.45 -9.37 -38.31
CA SER A 27 13.08 -8.33 -37.47
C SER A 27 12.19 -7.80 -36.35
N GLY A 28 10.86 -7.96 -36.48
CA GLY A 28 9.87 -7.36 -35.59
C GLY A 28 9.53 -5.89 -35.90
N GLU A 29 10.19 -5.27 -36.88
CA GLU A 29 10.04 -3.85 -37.22
C GLU A 29 8.59 -3.49 -37.57
N CYS A 30 8.08 -2.36 -37.07
CA CYS A 30 6.69 -1.93 -37.28
C CYS A 30 6.62 -0.54 -37.94
N LEU A 31 5.79 -0.41 -38.98
CA LEU A 31 5.57 0.83 -39.74
C LEU A 31 4.07 1.10 -39.93
N TRP A 32 3.69 2.37 -39.90
CA TRP A 32 2.32 2.83 -40.17
C TRP A 32 1.97 2.91 -41.66
N LYS A 33 2.98 2.82 -42.51
CA LYS A 33 2.84 2.80 -43.97
C LYS A 33 3.64 1.61 -44.52
N PRO A 34 3.18 0.98 -45.60
CA PRO A 34 3.90 -0.15 -46.17
C PRO A 34 5.26 0.32 -46.68
N PRO A 35 6.35 -0.43 -46.47
CA PRO A 35 7.65 -0.10 -47.03
C PRO A 35 7.59 -0.06 -48.57
N ALA A 36 8.29 0.89 -49.18
CA ALA A 36 8.30 1.05 -50.63
C ALA A 36 8.84 -0.21 -51.32
N GLY A 37 8.00 -0.87 -52.13
CA GLY A 37 8.37 -2.07 -52.88
C GLY A 37 8.28 -3.40 -52.10
N ALA A 38 7.83 -3.39 -50.84
CA ALA A 38 7.65 -4.62 -50.06
C ALA A 38 6.28 -5.27 -50.33
N SER A 39 6.28 -6.59 -50.54
CA SER A 39 5.04 -7.39 -50.52
C SER A 39 4.71 -7.80 -49.08
N PHE A 40 3.45 -7.63 -48.67
CA PHE A 40 2.99 -7.98 -47.33
C PHE A 40 1.72 -8.84 -47.39
N LYS A 41 1.51 -9.67 -46.36
CA LYS A 41 0.24 -10.39 -46.19
C LYS A 41 -0.80 -9.50 -45.50
N PRO A 42 -2.07 -9.49 -45.91
CA PRO A 42 -3.12 -8.73 -45.25
C PRO A 42 -3.45 -9.29 -43.87
N CYS A 43 -4.16 -8.49 -43.05
CA CYS A 43 -4.52 -8.90 -41.69
C CYS A 43 -5.46 -10.12 -41.66
N SER A 44 -5.14 -11.10 -40.80
CA SER A 44 -5.90 -12.35 -40.63
C SER A 44 -5.89 -12.84 -39.18
N GLU A 45 -6.60 -13.94 -38.92
CA GLU A 45 -6.65 -14.59 -37.59
C GLU A 45 -5.40 -15.41 -37.27
N ASP A 46 -4.47 -15.60 -38.21
CA ASP A 46 -3.26 -16.41 -38.01
C ASP A 46 -2.02 -15.56 -37.65
N GLN A 47 -2.21 -14.32 -37.17
CA GLN A 47 -1.14 -13.37 -36.90
C GLN A 47 -0.98 -13.10 -35.40
N TRP A 48 0.24 -13.26 -34.90
CA TRP A 48 0.52 -13.28 -33.46
C TRP A 48 1.66 -12.34 -33.07
N TRP A 49 1.50 -11.66 -31.94
CA TRP A 49 2.56 -10.92 -31.27
C TRP A 49 3.28 -11.84 -30.29
N GLU A 50 4.60 -12.01 -30.42
CA GLU A 50 5.43 -12.66 -29.40
C GLU A 50 5.93 -11.60 -28.40
N LEU A 51 5.52 -11.76 -27.15
CA LEU A 51 5.77 -10.83 -26.04
C LEU A 51 6.45 -11.58 -24.89
N LYS A 52 7.11 -10.87 -23.97
CA LYS A 52 7.68 -11.46 -22.75
C LYS A 52 6.88 -11.02 -21.53
N ASP A 53 6.59 -11.94 -20.62
CA ASP A 53 6.04 -11.60 -19.31
C ASP A 53 7.12 -10.86 -18.48
N ALA A 54 6.77 -9.70 -17.92
CA ALA A 54 7.69 -8.88 -17.14
C ALA A 54 8.10 -9.51 -15.81
N ASN A 55 7.29 -10.42 -15.26
CA ASN A 55 7.55 -11.08 -13.98
C ASN A 55 8.42 -12.33 -14.13
N SER A 56 8.15 -13.15 -15.15
CA SER A 56 8.84 -14.44 -15.36
C SER A 56 9.90 -14.40 -16.47
N GLY A 57 9.89 -13.38 -17.33
CA GLY A 57 10.72 -13.32 -18.55
C GLY A 57 10.32 -14.31 -19.64
N ARG A 58 9.26 -15.13 -19.42
CA ARG A 58 8.80 -16.16 -20.36
C ARG A 58 8.05 -15.53 -21.54
N ALA A 59 8.26 -16.06 -22.74
CA ALA A 59 7.51 -15.63 -23.92
C ALA A 59 6.05 -16.11 -23.88
N TYR A 60 5.13 -15.27 -24.34
CA TYR A 60 3.73 -15.58 -24.60
C TYR A 60 3.28 -14.96 -25.93
N TYR A 61 2.19 -15.48 -26.49
CA TYR A 61 1.71 -15.14 -27.82
C TYR A 61 0.30 -14.58 -27.74
N TYR A 62 0.10 -13.39 -28.30
CA TYR A 62 -1.19 -12.71 -28.29
C TYR A 62 -1.70 -12.43 -29.69
N ASN A 63 -2.96 -12.78 -29.94
CA ASN A 63 -3.65 -12.52 -31.20
C ASN A 63 -4.58 -11.32 -31.04
N ALA A 64 -4.26 -10.22 -31.72
CA ALA A 64 -5.03 -8.98 -31.60
C ALA A 64 -6.39 -9.05 -32.33
N THR A 65 -6.56 -9.97 -33.27
CA THR A 65 -7.79 -10.20 -34.03
C THR A 65 -8.78 -11.02 -33.21
N THR A 66 -8.34 -12.16 -32.67
CA THR A 66 -9.19 -13.09 -31.90
C THR A 66 -9.23 -12.80 -30.39
N LYS A 67 -8.35 -11.91 -29.91
CA LYS A 67 -8.18 -11.56 -28.49
C LYS A 67 -7.75 -12.74 -27.59
N VAL A 68 -7.09 -13.73 -28.17
CA VAL A 68 -6.60 -14.93 -27.46
C VAL A 68 -5.12 -14.77 -27.07
N THR A 69 -4.78 -15.22 -25.86
CA THR A 69 -3.40 -15.34 -25.37
C THR A 69 -3.05 -16.80 -25.11
N VAL A 70 -1.90 -17.25 -25.63
CA VAL A 70 -1.37 -18.60 -25.39
C VAL A 70 0.08 -18.54 -24.94
N TRP A 71 0.48 -19.52 -24.12
CA TRP A 71 1.85 -19.62 -23.60
C TRP A 71 2.78 -20.49 -24.46
N ASP A 72 2.19 -21.37 -25.26
CA ASP A 72 2.92 -22.21 -26.20
C ASP A 72 2.96 -21.54 -27.57
N ARG A 73 4.11 -21.62 -28.24
CA ARG A 73 4.30 -21.02 -29.57
C ARG A 73 3.31 -21.63 -30.57
N PRO A 74 2.45 -20.82 -31.23
CA PRO A 74 1.56 -21.32 -32.27
C PRO A 74 2.36 -22.06 -33.35
N GLN A 75 1.91 -23.27 -33.71
CA GLN A 75 2.60 -24.11 -34.70
C GLN A 75 2.38 -23.63 -36.14
N HIS A 76 1.29 -22.87 -36.36
CA HIS A 76 0.93 -22.26 -37.63
C HIS A 76 0.61 -20.78 -37.40
N GLY A 77 1.02 -19.93 -38.35
CA GLY A 77 0.75 -18.49 -38.31
C GLY A 77 2.01 -17.61 -38.39
N ASP A 78 1.79 -16.34 -38.70
CA ASP A 78 2.83 -15.32 -38.81
C ASP A 78 3.10 -14.70 -37.42
N ILE A 79 4.29 -14.94 -36.86
CA ILE A 79 4.67 -14.48 -35.52
C ILE A 79 5.62 -13.29 -35.63
N VAL A 80 5.25 -12.16 -35.02
CA VAL A 80 6.07 -10.95 -34.97
C VAL A 80 6.88 -10.93 -33.66
N PRO A 81 8.23 -11.05 -33.71
CA PRO A 81 9.08 -11.27 -32.52
C PRO A 81 9.47 -9.95 -31.83
N LEU A 82 8.51 -9.28 -31.19
CA LEU A 82 8.72 -7.97 -30.56
C LEU A 82 9.75 -8.01 -29.41
N ALA A 83 9.89 -9.18 -28.75
CA ALA A 83 10.91 -9.41 -27.72
C ALA A 83 12.36 -9.29 -28.21
N LYS A 84 12.64 -9.57 -29.50
CA LYS A 84 13.99 -9.43 -30.09
C LYS A 84 14.36 -7.96 -30.35
N LEU A 85 13.38 -7.14 -30.71
CA LEU A 85 13.56 -5.70 -30.90
C LEU A 85 13.92 -4.98 -29.60
N GLN A 86 13.25 -5.36 -28.50
CA GLN A 86 13.51 -4.81 -27.17
C GLN A 86 14.95 -5.10 -26.68
N GLU A 87 15.45 -6.31 -26.93
CA GLU A 87 16.80 -6.74 -26.52
C GLU A 87 17.89 -6.06 -27.35
N THR A 88 17.64 -5.89 -28.65
CA THR A 88 18.52 -5.14 -29.56
C THR A 88 18.57 -3.65 -29.20
N GLN A 89 17.42 -3.03 -28.85
CA GLN A 89 17.36 -1.63 -28.41
C GLN A 89 17.99 -1.42 -27.03
N ARG A 90 17.84 -2.36 -26.08
CA ARG A 90 18.53 -2.32 -24.78
C ARG A 90 20.06 -2.32 -24.94
N GLN A 91 20.57 -3.17 -25.82
CA GLN A 91 22.00 -3.26 -26.12
C GLN A 91 22.53 -2.02 -26.86
N ILE A 92 21.69 -1.33 -27.65
CA ILE A 92 22.03 -0.05 -28.30
C ILE A 92 22.05 1.09 -27.27
N VAL A 93 21.05 1.19 -26.39
CA VAL A 93 21.00 2.20 -25.33
C VAL A 93 22.15 2.03 -24.33
N GLU A 94 22.48 0.81 -23.93
CA GLU A 94 23.63 0.53 -23.04
C GLU A 94 24.98 0.82 -23.72
N LYS A 95 25.08 0.65 -25.05
CA LYS A 95 26.27 1.04 -25.82
C LYS A 95 26.38 2.56 -26.02
N GLU A 96 25.27 3.27 -26.21
CA GLU A 96 25.23 4.73 -26.35
C GLU A 96 25.46 5.45 -25.01
N GLU A 97 24.98 4.90 -23.88
CA GLU A 97 25.29 5.41 -22.53
C GLU A 97 26.76 5.18 -22.13
N GLY A 98 27.41 4.15 -22.70
CA GLY A 98 28.85 3.90 -22.55
C GLY A 98 29.74 4.74 -23.48
N GLN A 99 29.21 5.25 -24.60
CA GLN A 99 29.95 5.99 -25.62
C GLN A 99 29.09 7.11 -26.24
N SER A 100 28.88 8.24 -25.55
CA SER A 100 29.11 9.59 -26.13
C SER A 100 28.69 10.73 -25.19
N ARG A 101 29.69 11.35 -24.55
CA ARG A 101 29.75 12.81 -24.46
C ARG A 101 30.14 13.35 -25.85
N ARG A 102 29.16 13.54 -26.75
CA ARG A 102 29.15 14.41 -27.95
C ARG A 102 27.90 14.11 -28.79
N GLY A 103 27.18 15.17 -29.18
CA GLY A 103 25.93 15.10 -29.98
C GLY A 103 26.11 14.34 -31.30
N THR A 104 25.05 13.91 -31.99
CA THR A 104 23.92 14.70 -32.53
C THR A 104 22.69 13.82 -32.83
N ALA A 105 21.58 14.48 -33.17
CA ALA A 105 20.24 13.95 -33.43
C ALA A 105 20.15 12.73 -34.39
N THR A 106 19.65 11.59 -33.88
CA THR A 106 18.95 10.51 -34.61
C THR A 106 17.96 9.72 -33.71
N GLY A 107 17.58 10.26 -32.53
CA GLY A 107 16.85 9.50 -31.50
C GLY A 107 15.32 9.41 -31.61
N GLN A 108 14.67 10.08 -32.57
CA GLN A 108 13.19 10.19 -32.58
C GLN A 108 12.48 8.92 -33.10
N GLU A 109 13.02 8.21 -34.09
CA GLU A 109 12.41 6.99 -34.60
C GLU A 109 12.59 5.81 -33.62
N ALA A 110 13.76 5.69 -32.99
CA ALA A 110 14.04 4.67 -31.99
C ALA A 110 13.19 4.86 -30.70
N GLN A 111 12.98 6.11 -30.25
CA GLN A 111 12.09 6.40 -29.11
C GLN A 111 10.62 6.11 -29.41
N THR A 112 10.16 6.38 -30.65
CA THR A 112 8.77 6.09 -31.06
C THR A 112 8.53 4.58 -31.13
N GLN A 113 9.51 3.81 -31.62
CA GLN A 113 9.44 2.34 -31.67
C GLN A 113 9.50 1.72 -30.26
N ALA A 114 10.30 2.27 -29.34
CA ALA A 114 10.38 1.80 -27.96
C ALA A 114 9.07 2.04 -27.17
N GLN A 115 8.41 3.19 -27.39
CA GLN A 115 7.10 3.49 -26.79
C GLN A 115 6.00 2.55 -27.32
N GLN A 116 6.01 2.24 -28.62
CA GLN A 116 5.06 1.29 -29.22
C GLN A 116 5.23 -0.12 -28.62
N ALA A 117 6.46 -0.62 -28.51
CA ALA A 117 6.71 -1.95 -27.97
C ALA A 117 6.29 -2.11 -26.49
N GLN A 118 6.51 -1.07 -25.68
CA GLN A 118 6.08 -1.06 -24.27
C GLN A 118 4.55 -0.99 -24.12
N HIS A 119 3.87 -0.28 -25.03
CA HIS A 119 2.42 -0.11 -24.99
C HIS A 119 1.66 -1.37 -25.42
N VAL A 120 2.15 -2.08 -26.44
CA VAL A 120 1.62 -3.39 -26.87
C VAL A 120 1.69 -4.41 -25.72
N GLN A 121 2.77 -4.40 -24.94
CA GLN A 121 2.98 -5.31 -23.81
C GLN A 121 2.03 -5.04 -22.63
N GLN A 122 1.74 -3.78 -22.30
CA GLN A 122 0.82 -3.43 -21.21
C GLN A 122 -0.63 -3.82 -21.48
N GLN A 123 -1.04 -3.86 -22.75
CA GLN A 123 -2.43 -4.15 -23.13
C GLN A 123 -2.67 -5.60 -23.55
N ALA A 124 -1.63 -6.30 -24.03
CA ALA A 124 -1.68 -7.73 -24.31
C ALA A 124 -1.37 -8.60 -23.09
N ALA A 125 -0.91 -8.01 -21.98
CA ALA A 125 -0.77 -8.71 -20.72
C ALA A 125 -2.14 -9.18 -20.22
N PRO A 126 -2.28 -10.44 -19.77
CA PRO A 126 -3.50 -10.88 -19.09
C PRO A 126 -3.76 -9.92 -17.91
N THR A 127 -4.93 -9.30 -17.91
CA THR A 127 -5.29 -8.23 -16.98
C THR A 127 -5.35 -8.73 -15.55
N THR A 128 -4.27 -8.53 -14.80
CA THR A 128 -4.36 -8.13 -13.39
C THR A 128 -3.88 -6.70 -13.29
N ALA A 129 -4.78 -5.78 -13.65
CA ALA A 129 -4.46 -4.37 -13.85
C ALA A 129 -4.43 -3.58 -12.53
N SER A 130 -3.34 -2.82 -12.44
CA SER A 130 -3.07 -1.68 -11.56
C SER A 130 -3.71 -0.39 -12.10
N ARG A 131 -3.72 0.62 -11.23
CA ARG A 131 -3.82 2.06 -11.46
C ARG A 131 -2.84 2.63 -12.49
N ARG A 132 -3.24 3.74 -13.18
CA ARG A 132 -2.41 4.96 -13.37
C ARG A 132 -3.18 6.20 -13.84
N SER A 133 -2.61 7.36 -13.53
CA SER A 133 -3.01 8.76 -13.72
C SER A 133 -2.40 9.44 -14.97
N SER A 134 -2.83 10.66 -15.32
CA SER A 134 -2.18 11.58 -16.28
C SER A 134 -2.11 13.06 -15.79
N GLN A 135 -1.16 13.83 -16.37
CA GLN A 135 -0.62 15.18 -16.01
C GLN A 135 -1.34 16.34 -16.76
N GLY A 136 -1.55 17.59 -16.26
CA GLY A 136 -0.67 18.82 -16.17
C GLY A 136 -0.76 19.74 -17.43
N PRO A 137 -0.38 21.08 -17.51
CA PRO A 137 0.10 22.16 -16.58
C PRO A 137 -0.51 23.60 -16.88
N PRO A 138 0.09 24.84 -16.67
CA PRO A 138 0.98 25.45 -15.65
C PRO A 138 0.57 26.86 -15.03
N VAL A 139 1.14 27.18 -13.83
CA VAL A 139 1.70 28.45 -13.24
C VAL A 139 0.92 29.81 -13.13
N ALA A 140 0.71 30.32 -11.88
CA ALA A 140 1.30 31.60 -11.34
C ALA A 140 0.76 32.08 -9.94
N ALA A 141 1.71 32.51 -9.08
CA ALA A 141 1.70 33.58 -8.05
C ALA A 141 0.88 33.53 -6.71
N LYS A 142 1.65 33.38 -5.61
CA LYS A 142 1.60 33.93 -4.22
C LYS A 142 0.33 34.67 -3.71
N ARG A 143 -0.17 34.23 -2.54
CA ARG A 143 -0.38 35.06 -1.32
C ARG A 143 -0.56 34.20 -0.06
N LYS A 144 0.08 34.62 1.04
CA LYS A 144 -0.01 34.04 2.39
C LYS A 144 -1.30 34.52 3.07
N SER A 145 -2.07 33.61 3.67
CA SER A 145 -3.06 33.94 4.71
C SER A 145 -3.15 32.79 5.71
N GLN A 146 -2.80 33.06 6.97
CA GLN A 146 -3.16 32.25 8.14
C GLN A 146 -4.68 32.22 8.27
N ILE A 147 -5.27 31.04 8.43
CA ILE A 147 -6.65 30.90 8.91
C ILE A 147 -6.63 29.93 10.10
N ILE A 148 -7.00 30.49 11.24
CA ILE A 148 -7.22 29.82 12.53
C ILE A 148 -8.47 28.94 12.38
N MET A 149 -8.36 27.65 12.71
CA MET A 149 -9.49 26.73 12.78
C MET A 149 -10.41 27.14 13.94
N GLN A 150 -11.61 27.62 13.61
CA GLN A 150 -12.80 27.44 14.45
C GLN A 150 -13.77 26.57 13.66
N ALA A 151 -13.95 25.32 14.13
CA ALA A 151 -14.98 24.44 13.60
C ALA A 151 -16.35 24.98 14.04
N GLN A 152 -17.10 25.54 13.09
CA GLN A 152 -18.52 25.82 13.28
C GLN A 152 -19.28 24.50 13.11
N GLN A 153 -19.99 24.10 14.17
CA GLN A 153 -20.95 23.00 14.14
C GLN A 153 -22.12 23.35 13.22
N PRO A 154 -22.66 22.42 12.41
CA PRO A 154 -23.91 22.66 11.72
C PRO A 154 -25.06 22.69 12.72
N ASN A 155 -25.76 23.82 12.74
CA ASN A 155 -26.90 24.11 13.60
C ASN A 155 -28.08 23.24 13.17
N THR A 156 -28.25 22.08 13.82
CA THR A 156 -29.44 21.23 13.63
C THR A 156 -30.44 21.62 14.70
N GLN A 157 -31.55 22.28 14.32
CA GLN A 157 -32.65 22.55 15.24
C GLN A 157 -33.28 21.23 15.68
N GLN A 158 -32.85 20.72 16.84
CA GLN A 158 -33.49 19.59 17.51
C GLN A 158 -34.81 20.06 18.11
N GLN A 159 -35.92 19.56 17.56
CA GLN A 159 -37.21 19.55 18.24
C GLN A 159 -37.07 18.77 19.55
N HIS A 160 -37.38 19.43 20.67
CA HIS A 160 -37.42 18.82 21.99
C HIS A 160 -38.54 17.77 22.06
N GLN A 161 -38.16 16.50 22.25
CA GLN A 161 -39.01 15.50 22.90
C GLN A 161 -38.47 15.25 24.32
N PRO A 162 -39.32 15.10 25.34
CA PRO A 162 -38.85 14.91 26.71
C PRO A 162 -38.47 13.45 26.99
N GLY A 163 -37.27 13.24 27.55
CA GLY A 163 -37.03 12.30 28.63
C GLY A 163 -37.02 10.81 28.34
N GLY A 164 -36.13 10.35 27.46
CA GLY A 164 -35.62 8.97 27.50
C GLY A 164 -34.15 8.99 27.94
N ALA A 165 -33.81 8.30 29.03
CA ALA A 165 -32.41 8.15 29.44
C ALA A 165 -31.62 7.51 28.28
N GLN A 166 -30.63 8.23 27.73
CA GLN A 166 -29.75 7.66 26.72
C GLN A 166 -29.07 6.42 27.33
N PRO A 167 -29.01 5.28 26.60
CA PRO A 167 -28.30 4.11 27.08
C PRO A 167 -26.85 4.49 27.42
N PRO A 168 -26.26 3.89 28.47
CA PRO A 168 -24.90 4.21 28.86
C PRO A 168 -23.95 3.96 27.69
N LYS A 169 -23.05 4.92 27.43
CA LYS A 169 -22.02 4.76 26.39
C LYS A 169 -21.28 3.44 26.64
N PRO A 170 -21.10 2.59 25.60
CA PRO A 170 -20.33 1.37 25.76
C PRO A 170 -18.92 1.71 26.26
N PRO A 171 -18.28 0.80 27.02
CA PRO A 171 -16.95 1.07 27.57
C PRO A 171 -15.96 1.35 26.42
N LYS A 172 -15.17 2.42 26.58
CA LYS A 172 -14.06 2.73 25.66
C LYS A 172 -13.15 1.49 25.56
N PRO A 173 -12.66 1.14 24.35
CA PRO A 173 -11.66 0.08 24.22
C PRO A 173 -10.51 0.35 25.21
N PRO A 174 -10.00 -0.68 25.90
CA PRO A 174 -8.94 -0.48 26.89
C PRO A 174 -7.75 0.18 26.21
N ALA A 175 -7.39 1.37 26.68
CA ALA A 175 -6.16 2.02 26.26
C ALA A 175 -4.98 1.15 26.72
N MET A 176 -3.97 1.01 25.87
CA MET A 176 -2.75 0.31 26.26
C MET A 176 -2.09 1.07 27.41
N ASP A 177 -1.74 0.37 28.49
CA ASP A 177 -0.99 0.96 29.59
C ASP A 177 0.48 1.12 29.19
N TYR A 178 0.79 2.28 28.62
CA TYR A 178 2.16 2.60 28.22
C TYR A 178 3.09 2.78 29.43
N SER A 179 2.56 3.11 30.61
CA SER A 179 3.33 3.24 31.85
C SER A 179 3.86 1.87 32.34
N GLU A 180 3.05 0.82 32.22
CA GLU A 180 3.45 -0.56 32.48
C GLU A 180 4.54 -1.01 31.50
N VAL A 181 4.37 -0.71 30.21
CA VAL A 181 5.38 -1.04 29.18
C VAL A 181 6.69 -0.29 29.45
N ALA A 182 6.62 0.99 29.82
CA ALA A 182 7.77 1.82 30.12
C ALA A 182 8.57 1.32 31.34
N SER A 183 7.87 0.84 32.38
CA SER A 183 8.45 0.35 33.62
C SER A 183 9.01 -1.07 33.53
N SER A 184 8.37 -1.94 32.75
CA SER A 184 8.81 -3.34 32.53
C SER A 184 9.92 -3.49 31.49
N SER A 185 10.12 -2.49 30.63
CA SER A 185 11.16 -2.53 29.60
C SER A 185 12.56 -2.25 30.16
N PRO A 186 13.62 -2.91 29.65
CA PRO A 186 14.98 -2.70 30.10
C PRO A 186 15.37 -1.21 30.06
N ASP A 187 15.84 -0.70 31.20
CA ASP A 187 16.37 0.65 31.28
C ASP A 187 17.67 0.77 30.46
N LEU A 188 18.02 2.00 30.13
CA LEU A 188 19.23 2.39 29.43
C LEU A 188 20.52 1.81 30.04
N LYS A 189 20.52 1.56 31.35
CA LYS A 189 21.64 0.89 32.04
C LYS A 189 21.90 -0.53 31.50
N THR A 190 20.84 -1.26 31.15
CA THR A 190 20.92 -2.62 30.60
C THR A 190 21.45 -2.59 29.15
N PHE A 191 21.08 -1.57 28.38
CA PHE A 191 21.57 -1.40 27.01
C PHE A 191 23.02 -0.89 26.92
N LYS A 192 23.56 -0.31 28.00
CA LYS A 192 24.91 0.28 28.07
C LYS A 192 26.02 -0.59 27.48
N HIS A 193 25.94 -1.91 27.63
CA HIS A 193 26.96 -2.85 27.14
C HIS A 193 27.09 -2.86 25.60
N ASN A 194 26.06 -2.38 24.87
CA ASN A 194 26.08 -2.26 23.41
C ASN A 194 26.62 -0.90 22.93
N LEU A 195 26.82 0.06 23.84
CA LEU A 195 27.16 1.45 23.50
C LEU A 195 28.67 1.74 23.57
N ALA A 196 29.15 2.51 22.59
CA ALA A 196 30.53 2.96 22.54
C ALA A 196 30.84 3.97 23.66
N THR A 197 32.04 3.91 24.26
CA THR A 197 32.41 4.83 25.36
C THR A 197 32.91 6.17 24.87
N HIS A 198 32.08 7.21 24.77
CA HIS A 198 32.45 8.55 24.26
C HIS A 198 33.46 9.31 25.15
N LYS A 199 34.35 10.11 24.53
CA LYS A 199 35.41 10.90 25.22
C LYS A 199 35.47 12.30 24.61
N LYS A 200 35.62 13.35 25.43
CA LYS A 200 35.61 14.77 25.00
C LYS A 200 36.76 15.58 25.62
N GLY A 201 37.19 16.63 24.90
CA GLY A 201 38.22 17.59 25.35
C GLY A 201 39.66 17.08 25.18
N LEU A 202 40.64 17.98 25.40
CA LEU A 202 42.08 17.65 25.27
C LEU A 202 42.50 16.50 26.20
N PHE A 203 41.90 16.40 27.39
CA PHE A 203 42.17 15.34 28.37
C PHE A 203 41.39 14.03 28.12
N ARG A 204 40.64 13.92 27.01
CA ARG A 204 39.85 12.74 26.63
C ARG A 204 38.99 12.18 27.77
N ARG A 205 38.35 13.05 28.56
CA ARG A 205 37.49 12.65 29.69
C ARG A 205 36.28 11.85 29.17
N LYS A 206 35.90 10.79 29.87
CA LYS A 206 34.72 9.97 29.53
C LYS A 206 33.46 10.83 29.64
N VAL A 207 32.60 10.75 28.63
CA VAL A 207 31.27 11.39 28.64
C VAL A 207 30.33 10.49 29.45
N SER A 208 29.49 11.08 30.32
CA SER A 208 28.49 10.33 31.07
C SER A 208 27.45 9.71 30.12
N LEU A 209 26.83 8.60 30.53
CA LEU A 209 25.83 7.92 29.71
C LEU A 209 24.65 8.84 29.37
N HIS A 210 24.16 9.60 30.37
CA HIS A 210 23.11 10.60 30.21
C HIS A 210 23.48 11.65 29.15
N ASN A 211 24.65 12.29 29.25
CA ASN A 211 25.08 13.30 28.28
C ASN A 211 25.34 12.72 26.89
N MET A 212 25.81 11.46 26.82
CA MET A 212 26.04 10.77 25.55
C MET A 212 24.74 10.52 24.79
N LEU A 213 23.62 10.31 25.50
CA LEU A 213 22.33 9.96 24.93
C LEU A 213 21.29 11.09 25.03
N SER A 214 21.72 12.29 25.38
CA SER A 214 20.88 13.48 25.29
C SER A 214 21.19 14.26 24.02
N TRP A 215 20.26 15.10 23.58
CA TRP A 215 20.36 15.87 22.35
C TRP A 215 21.69 16.64 22.25
N SER A 216 22.25 16.67 21.04
CA SER A 216 23.48 17.40 20.75
C SER A 216 23.34 18.21 19.46
N PRO A 217 23.70 19.50 19.47
CA PRO A 217 23.76 20.29 18.25
C PRO A 217 24.99 19.92 17.39
N SER A 218 26.03 19.32 17.99
CA SER A 218 27.25 18.93 17.30
C SER A 218 27.14 17.52 16.73
N ALA A 219 27.77 17.29 15.57
CA ALA A 219 27.92 15.96 14.99
C ALA A 219 28.63 15.00 15.98
N ILE A 220 28.21 13.75 16.00
CA ILE A 220 28.89 12.73 16.80
C ILE A 220 30.28 12.43 16.20
N PRO A 221 31.32 12.26 17.03
CA PRO A 221 32.68 11.99 16.56
C PRO A 221 32.90 10.51 16.17
N ARG A 222 31.97 9.63 16.55
CA ARG A 222 32.00 8.19 16.29
C ARG A 222 30.61 7.59 16.48
N PRO A 223 30.36 6.38 15.97
CA PRO A 223 29.08 5.70 16.14
C PRO A 223 28.69 5.47 17.61
N MET A 224 27.39 5.29 17.84
CA MET A 224 26.80 5.03 19.15
C MET A 224 26.97 3.57 19.55
N LEU A 225 26.86 2.63 18.60
CA LEU A 225 27.00 1.19 18.83
C LEU A 225 28.44 0.70 18.68
N LEU A 226 28.83 -0.24 19.54
CA LEU A 226 30.15 -0.90 19.52
C LEU A 226 30.30 -1.90 18.37
N THR A 227 29.21 -2.51 17.95
CA THR A 227 29.20 -3.70 17.08
C THR A 227 29.11 -3.37 15.59
N LEU A 228 29.23 -2.11 15.20
CA LEU A 228 29.21 -1.69 13.80
C LEU A 228 30.48 -2.12 13.07
N LYS A 229 30.31 -2.77 11.91
CA LYS A 229 31.39 -3.09 10.99
C LYS A 229 32.09 -1.82 10.48
N LYS A 230 33.34 -1.96 10.02
CA LYS A 230 34.22 -0.83 9.67
C LYS A 230 33.62 0.04 8.55
N GLU A 231 33.04 -0.60 7.55
CA GLU A 231 32.35 -0.01 6.39
C GLU A 231 31.17 0.87 6.80
N HIS A 232 30.42 0.49 7.85
CA HIS A 232 29.24 1.22 8.32
C HIS A 232 29.58 2.39 9.25
N LYS A 233 30.79 2.47 9.81
CA LYS A 233 31.16 3.56 10.73
C LYS A 233 31.06 4.93 10.07
N ARG A 234 31.47 5.05 8.80
CA ARG A 234 31.36 6.31 8.04
C ARG A 234 29.90 6.66 7.74
N GLN A 235 29.09 5.66 7.36
CA GLN A 235 27.66 5.83 7.11
C GLN A 235 26.93 6.29 8.37
N ALA A 236 27.21 5.70 9.53
CA ALA A 236 26.64 6.08 10.81
C ALA A 236 26.89 7.57 11.15
N LEU A 237 28.10 8.07 10.87
CA LEU A 237 28.43 9.48 11.07
C LEU A 237 27.68 10.40 10.11
N GLU A 238 27.52 10.00 8.85
CA GLU A 238 26.81 10.80 7.86
C GLU A 238 25.30 10.82 8.14
N MET A 239 24.73 9.67 8.47
CA MET A 239 23.35 9.50 8.89
C MET A 239 22.98 10.41 10.07
N PHE A 240 23.89 10.58 11.05
CA PHE A 240 23.65 11.53 12.14
C PHE A 240 23.54 12.97 11.62
N LYS A 241 24.39 13.39 10.67
CA LYS A 241 24.31 14.74 10.09
C LYS A 241 23.03 14.93 9.27
N LEU A 242 22.63 13.91 8.52
CA LEU A 242 21.37 13.92 7.78
C LEU A 242 20.17 14.01 8.73
N SER A 243 20.21 13.30 9.86
CA SER A 243 19.19 13.43 10.92
C SER A 243 19.13 14.87 11.44
N GLN A 244 20.27 15.49 11.73
CA GLN A 244 20.32 16.90 12.11
C GLN A 244 19.78 17.84 11.02
N MET A 245 19.99 17.53 9.73
CA MET A 245 19.43 18.33 8.63
C MET A 245 17.91 18.18 8.55
N TYR A 246 17.39 16.96 8.70
CA TYR A 246 15.95 16.70 8.74
C TYR A 246 15.27 17.45 9.89
N MET A 247 15.90 17.40 11.08
CA MET A 247 15.45 18.05 12.31
C MET A 247 15.60 19.58 12.29
N GLY A 248 16.21 20.17 11.25
CA GLY A 248 16.47 21.61 11.18
C GLY A 248 17.62 22.11 12.06
N ASP A 249 18.37 21.20 12.70
CA ASP A 249 19.55 21.51 13.50
C ASP A 249 20.82 21.75 12.66
N ARG A 250 20.76 21.46 11.35
CA ARG A 250 21.87 21.63 10.41
C ARG A 250 21.37 22.11 9.05
N ASN A 251 22.15 22.98 8.39
CA ASN A 251 21.82 23.44 7.04
C ASN A 251 21.76 22.28 6.03
N ALA A 252 20.61 22.11 5.38
CA ALA A 252 20.31 21.05 4.42
C ALA A 252 20.81 21.33 2.98
N LYS A 253 21.46 22.48 2.73
CA LYS A 253 21.98 22.91 1.42
C LYS A 253 20.92 22.93 0.31
N GLY A 254 19.73 23.43 0.62
CA GLY A 254 18.62 23.54 -0.34
C GLY A 254 17.84 22.24 -0.58
N ARG A 255 18.19 21.14 0.09
CA ARG A 255 17.44 19.87 0.00
C ARG A 255 16.16 19.93 0.84
N THR A 256 15.11 19.26 0.36
CA THR A 256 13.87 19.05 1.12
C THR A 256 14.14 18.10 2.30
N PRO A 257 13.34 18.16 3.39
CA PRO A 257 13.43 17.18 4.47
C PRO A 257 13.25 15.74 3.96
N TYR A 258 12.32 15.51 3.03
CA TYR A 258 12.04 14.16 2.52
C TYR A 258 13.16 13.60 1.63
N ALA A 259 13.84 14.44 0.84
CA ALA A 259 15.06 14.02 0.13
C ALA A 259 16.19 13.61 1.10
N VAL A 260 16.34 14.33 2.22
CA VAL A 260 17.30 13.97 3.28
C VAL A 260 16.91 12.65 3.95
N ALA A 261 15.63 12.48 4.31
CA ALA A 261 15.14 11.23 4.87
C ALA A 261 15.31 10.05 3.91
N LYS A 262 15.10 10.27 2.60
CA LYS A 262 15.32 9.26 1.56
C LYS A 262 16.72 8.71 1.59
N GLU A 263 17.73 9.59 1.65
CA GLU A 263 19.13 9.20 1.75
C GLU A 263 19.39 8.35 3.01
N ILE A 264 18.77 8.68 4.15
CA ILE A 264 18.87 7.87 5.37
C ILE A 264 18.22 6.49 5.19
N MET A 265 17.00 6.44 4.63
CA MET A 265 16.30 5.19 4.34
C MET A 265 17.13 4.31 3.41
N SER A 266 17.79 4.90 2.41
CA SER A 266 18.74 4.21 1.52
C SER A 266 19.85 3.50 2.26
N MET A 267 20.47 4.17 3.23
CA MET A 267 21.56 3.59 4.02
C MET A 267 21.07 2.41 4.86
N CYS A 268 19.84 2.49 5.38
CA CYS A 268 19.25 1.48 6.25
C CYS A 268 18.54 0.34 5.50
N TRP A 269 18.43 0.45 4.17
CA TRP A 269 17.64 -0.48 3.34
C TRP A 269 18.30 -1.85 3.18
N ASP A 270 19.64 -1.89 3.17
CA ASP A 270 20.43 -3.11 2.99
C ASP A 270 20.05 -4.19 4.03
N GLU A 271 19.83 -5.41 3.55
CA GLU A 271 19.44 -6.57 4.37
C GLU A 271 20.63 -7.32 4.95
N SER A 272 21.82 -7.14 4.37
CA SER A 272 23.02 -7.86 4.79
C SER A 272 23.51 -7.46 6.19
N ASP A 273 23.10 -6.30 6.70
CA ASP A 273 23.47 -5.84 8.05
C ASP A 273 22.46 -4.89 8.70
N ALA A 274 21.52 -5.45 9.46
CA ALA A 274 20.50 -4.68 10.19
C ALA A 274 21.05 -3.79 11.33
N ARG A 275 22.34 -3.88 11.71
CA ARG A 275 22.92 -3.08 12.81
C ARG A 275 22.94 -1.58 12.52
N LEU A 276 22.94 -1.17 11.25
CA LEU A 276 22.87 0.24 10.88
C LEU A 276 21.49 0.84 11.21
N ARG A 277 20.43 0.02 11.21
CA ARG A 277 19.08 0.42 11.64
C ARG A 277 19.05 0.70 13.14
N ASP A 278 19.65 -0.17 13.94
CA ASP A 278 19.75 0.04 15.40
C ASP A 278 20.59 1.28 15.72
N GLU A 279 21.68 1.50 14.99
CA GLU A 279 22.49 2.73 15.11
C GLU A 279 21.64 3.97 14.80
N PHE A 280 20.80 3.91 13.77
CA PHE A 280 19.91 5.01 13.44
C PHE A 280 18.89 5.28 14.54
N PHE A 281 18.19 4.25 15.00
CA PHE A 281 17.18 4.41 16.04
C PHE A 281 17.79 4.92 17.35
N VAL A 282 18.98 4.46 17.75
CA VAL A 282 19.64 4.99 18.96
C VAL A 282 20.12 6.44 18.78
N GLN A 283 20.52 6.84 17.56
CA GLN A 283 20.82 8.24 17.25
C GLN A 283 19.56 9.11 17.34
N LEU A 284 18.41 8.64 16.89
CA LEU A 284 17.13 9.35 17.04
C LEU A 284 16.70 9.43 18.51
N CYS A 285 16.83 8.33 19.28
CA CYS A 285 16.61 8.37 20.73
C CYS A 285 17.49 9.44 21.39
N LYS A 286 18.77 9.50 21.01
CA LYS A 286 19.68 10.54 21.50
C LYS A 286 19.16 11.94 21.17
N GLN A 287 18.71 12.16 19.94
CA GLN A 287 18.31 13.48 19.47
C GLN A 287 16.93 13.93 19.97
N THR A 288 16.09 13.02 20.47
CA THR A 288 14.81 13.38 21.11
C THR A 288 14.90 13.45 22.63
N THR A 289 15.88 12.79 23.26
CA THR A 289 16.11 12.87 24.71
C THR A 289 16.65 14.25 25.12
N GLY A 290 15.94 14.97 25.99
CA GLY A 290 16.40 16.25 26.54
C GLY A 290 16.57 17.37 25.49
N ASN A 291 15.89 17.25 24.34
CA ASN A 291 15.92 18.27 23.30
C ASN A 291 14.97 19.43 23.67
N THR A 292 15.54 20.58 24.01
CA THR A 292 14.76 21.76 24.39
C THR A 292 14.17 22.51 23.19
N LYS A 293 14.54 22.15 21.95
CA LYS A 293 13.98 22.72 20.73
C LYS A 293 12.81 21.86 20.27
N LEU A 294 11.59 22.29 20.59
CA LEU A 294 10.37 21.51 20.33
C LEU A 294 10.25 21.09 18.86
N ASP A 295 10.35 22.03 17.91
CA ASP A 295 10.27 21.74 16.46
C ASP A 295 11.31 20.70 16.00
N SER A 296 12.52 20.76 16.54
CA SER A 296 13.59 19.79 16.23
C SER A 296 13.24 18.42 16.83
N CYS A 297 12.76 18.40 18.08
CA CYS A 297 12.35 17.17 18.76
C CYS A 297 11.20 16.47 18.02
N GLU A 298 10.15 17.21 17.65
CA GLU A 298 9.01 16.69 16.87
C GLU A 298 9.46 16.12 15.52
N ARG A 299 10.36 16.81 14.80
CA ARG A 299 10.95 16.27 13.57
C ARG A 299 11.78 15.00 13.80
N GLY A 300 12.42 14.88 14.96
CA GLY A 300 13.12 13.65 15.36
C GLY A 300 12.16 12.47 15.54
N TRP A 301 11.02 12.70 16.18
CA TRP A 301 9.95 11.71 16.33
C TRP A 301 9.28 11.36 15.01
N GLU A 302 9.00 12.36 14.17
CA GLU A 302 8.48 12.15 12.83
C GLU A 302 9.42 11.28 11.99
N LEU A 303 10.73 11.56 12.03
CA LEU A 303 11.74 10.77 11.33
C LEU A 303 11.82 9.33 11.86
N MET A 304 11.64 9.11 13.17
CA MET A 304 11.53 7.77 13.76
C MET A 304 10.31 7.04 13.22
N GLY A 305 9.16 7.71 13.17
CA GLY A 305 7.92 7.14 12.65
C GLY A 305 8.00 6.80 11.16
N ILE A 306 8.67 7.64 10.36
CA ILE A 306 8.98 7.36 8.95
C ILE A 306 9.81 6.08 8.85
N ALA A 307 10.89 5.96 9.62
CA ALA A 307 11.77 4.79 9.58
C ALA A 307 11.02 3.49 9.93
N LEU A 308 10.19 3.53 10.98
CA LEU A 308 9.35 2.40 11.43
C LEU A 308 8.24 2.03 10.44
N ASN A 309 7.99 2.82 9.39
CA ASN A 309 7.12 2.42 8.29
C ASN A 309 7.83 1.50 7.29
N PHE A 310 9.17 1.51 7.26
CA PHE A 310 9.97 0.88 6.23
C PHE A 310 10.77 -0.31 6.73
N PHE A 311 11.32 -0.26 7.94
CA PHE A 311 12.07 -1.37 8.52
C PHE A 311 11.96 -1.44 10.04
N PRO A 312 11.97 -2.65 10.63
CA PRO A 312 12.06 -2.82 12.07
C PRO A 312 13.51 -2.62 12.57
N PRO A 313 13.71 -2.32 13.87
CA PRO A 313 15.00 -2.56 14.52
C PRO A 313 15.30 -4.07 14.57
N THR A 314 16.50 -4.44 14.99
CA THR A 314 16.77 -5.85 15.31
C THR A 314 15.99 -6.30 16.54
N THR A 315 15.76 -7.61 16.68
CA THR A 315 15.12 -8.20 17.87
C THR A 315 15.85 -7.87 19.17
N LYS A 316 17.18 -7.68 19.11
CA LYS A 316 18.00 -7.27 20.27
C LYS A 316 17.72 -5.84 20.71
N PHE A 317 17.46 -4.94 19.77
CA PHE A 317 17.20 -3.52 20.07
C PHE A 317 15.73 -3.21 20.29
N PHE A 318 14.82 -4.03 19.74
CA PHE A 318 13.37 -3.88 19.82
C PHE A 318 12.88 -3.57 21.25
N THR A 319 13.28 -4.35 22.25
CA THR A 319 12.79 -4.20 23.63
C THR A 319 13.19 -2.85 24.23
N TYR A 320 14.41 -2.38 23.95
CA TYR A 320 14.86 -1.07 24.40
C TYR A 320 14.10 0.06 23.70
N LEU A 321 13.95 -0.02 22.37
CA LEU A 321 13.22 0.99 21.60
C LEU A 321 11.75 1.08 22.01
N LYS A 322 11.09 -0.07 22.22
CA LYS A 322 9.70 -0.15 22.71
C LYS A 322 9.53 0.61 24.03
N GLY A 323 10.39 0.33 25.01
CA GLY A 323 10.37 1.04 26.30
C GLY A 323 10.72 2.52 26.19
N TYR A 324 11.66 2.87 25.30
CA TYR A 324 12.01 4.26 25.04
C TYR A 324 10.83 5.07 24.50
N ILE A 325 10.13 4.53 23.49
CA ILE A 325 8.98 5.19 22.89
C ILE A 325 7.84 5.32 23.92
N ALA A 326 7.54 4.26 24.67
CA ALA A 326 6.47 4.27 25.67
C ALA A 326 6.63 5.40 26.72
N ARG A 327 7.87 5.68 27.16
CA ARG A 327 8.17 6.76 28.11
C ARG A 327 7.90 8.17 27.59
N HIS A 328 7.70 8.34 26.29
CA HIS A 328 7.48 9.64 25.63
C HIS A 328 6.06 9.77 25.05
N ILE A 329 5.12 8.91 25.45
CA ILE A 329 3.73 9.02 24.99
C ILE A 329 2.96 10.03 25.86
N GLU A 330 3.12 9.94 27.18
CA GLU A 330 2.36 10.74 28.14
C GLU A 330 3.16 11.98 28.59
N ASP A 331 2.43 13.03 28.98
CA ASP A 331 2.95 14.28 29.55
C ASP A 331 4.02 14.99 28.71
N GLN A 332 3.94 14.88 27.39
CA GLN A 332 4.89 15.53 26.47
C GLN A 332 4.35 16.84 25.87
N PRO A 333 5.23 17.82 25.61
CA PRO A 333 4.82 19.06 24.93
C PRO A 333 4.57 18.85 23.44
N GLY A 334 3.69 19.70 22.87
CA GLY A 334 3.41 19.71 21.43
C GLY A 334 2.84 18.39 20.92
N ASP A 335 3.27 17.98 19.74
CA ASP A 335 2.82 16.74 19.10
C ASP A 335 3.66 15.51 19.47
N ILE A 336 4.62 15.64 20.41
CA ILE A 336 5.55 14.55 20.74
C ILE A 336 4.80 13.30 21.22
N GLY A 337 3.79 13.44 22.09
CA GLY A 337 3.03 12.30 22.59
C GLY A 337 2.30 11.55 21.46
N VAL A 338 1.65 12.30 20.57
CA VAL A 338 0.93 11.77 19.39
C VAL A 338 1.90 11.06 18.44
N LEU A 339 3.04 11.68 18.13
CA LEU A 339 4.05 11.09 17.26
C LEU A 339 4.68 9.84 17.90
N SER A 340 4.95 9.86 19.20
CA SER A 340 5.51 8.73 19.93
C SER A 340 4.53 7.55 19.96
N GLU A 341 3.24 7.81 20.18
CA GLU A 341 2.21 6.77 20.13
C GLU A 341 2.11 6.14 18.73
N ALA A 342 2.15 6.98 17.68
CA ALA A 342 2.18 6.51 16.30
C ALA A 342 3.44 5.68 16.00
N CYS A 343 4.60 6.10 16.52
CA CYS A 343 5.84 5.31 16.44
C CYS A 343 5.70 3.96 17.15
N PHE A 344 5.07 3.94 18.34
CA PHE A 344 4.85 2.72 19.10
C PHE A 344 4.01 1.72 18.31
N LYS A 345 2.88 2.17 17.78
CA LYS A 345 1.98 1.35 16.94
C LYS A 345 2.70 0.80 15.71
N ARG A 346 3.47 1.64 15.01
CA ARG A 346 4.30 1.21 13.87
C ARG A 346 5.36 0.19 14.26
N LEU A 347 6.05 0.39 15.38
CA LEU A 347 7.07 -0.53 15.89
C LEU A 347 6.50 -1.92 16.15
N ILE A 348 5.35 -2.02 16.82
CA ILE A 348 4.69 -3.31 17.09
C ILE A 348 4.29 -3.99 15.78
N ARG A 349 3.73 -3.24 14.84
CA ARG A 349 3.28 -3.76 13.53
C ARG A 349 4.45 -4.29 12.71
N ILE A 350 5.47 -3.46 12.50
CA ILE A 350 6.60 -3.81 11.64
C ILE A 350 7.50 -4.89 12.23
N ALA A 351 7.47 -5.09 13.55
CA ALA A 351 8.14 -6.22 14.19
C ALA A 351 7.49 -7.58 13.86
N LYS A 352 6.18 -7.61 13.61
CA LYS A 352 5.47 -8.83 13.16
C LYS A 352 5.67 -9.08 11.67
N THR A 353 5.48 -8.05 10.84
CA THR A 353 5.51 -8.19 9.38
C THR A 353 6.92 -8.18 8.79
N GLY A 354 7.90 -7.71 9.56
CA GLY A 354 9.22 -7.39 9.03
C GLY A 354 9.21 -6.23 8.04
N ARG A 355 10.35 -6.03 7.35
CA ARG A 355 10.43 -5.21 6.15
C ARG A 355 9.64 -5.92 5.04
N LYS A 356 8.87 -5.19 4.23
CA LYS A 356 8.19 -5.77 3.06
C LYS A 356 9.22 -6.40 2.11
N GLN A 357 9.24 -7.74 2.02
CA GLN A 357 10.15 -8.48 1.14
C GLN A 357 9.91 -8.11 -0.33
N GLY A 358 10.97 -8.09 -1.14
CA GLY A 358 10.89 -7.71 -2.56
C GLY A 358 10.53 -6.25 -2.84
N ALA A 359 10.27 -5.42 -1.81
CA ALA A 359 9.96 -4.02 -1.99
C ALA A 359 11.16 -3.26 -2.57
N GLN A 360 10.89 -2.42 -3.57
CA GLN A 360 11.83 -1.41 -4.01
C GLN A 360 12.12 -0.43 -2.87
N GLN A 361 13.32 0.12 -2.91
CA GLN A 361 13.73 1.18 -2.01
C GLN A 361 12.74 2.36 -2.05
N PRO A 362 12.38 2.96 -0.90
CA PRO A 362 11.34 3.98 -0.86
C PRO A 362 11.71 5.21 -1.68
N SER A 363 10.74 5.68 -2.45
CA SER A 363 10.79 6.97 -3.14
C SER A 363 10.61 8.14 -2.15
N GLU A 364 10.81 9.37 -2.63
CA GLU A 364 10.54 10.55 -1.80
C GLU A 364 9.04 10.67 -1.48
N ASP A 365 8.17 10.32 -2.43
CA ASP A 365 6.72 10.29 -2.26
C ASP A 365 6.28 9.25 -1.22
N ASP A 366 6.94 8.08 -1.17
CA ASP A 366 6.66 7.06 -0.14
C ASP A 366 6.96 7.61 1.26
N ILE A 367 8.05 8.37 1.39
CA ILE A 367 8.51 8.95 2.64
C ILE A 367 7.59 10.08 3.09
N GLU A 368 7.20 10.97 2.18
CA GLU A 368 6.24 12.03 2.47
C GLU A 368 4.88 11.42 2.90
N ASN A 369 4.44 10.36 2.21
CA ASN A 369 3.22 9.64 2.60
C ASN A 369 3.34 9.00 3.99
N ALA A 370 4.50 8.40 4.30
CA ALA A 370 4.76 7.83 5.62
C ALA A 370 4.73 8.90 6.73
N ALA A 371 5.27 10.09 6.46
CA ALA A 371 5.23 11.23 7.39
C ALA A 371 3.79 11.73 7.61
N ARG A 372 3.04 11.96 6.53
CA ARG A 372 1.65 12.45 6.56
C ARG A 372 0.74 11.54 7.40
N LYS A 373 0.92 10.22 7.30
CA LYS A 373 0.15 9.22 8.05
C LYS A 373 0.43 9.18 9.55
N LEU A 374 1.49 9.82 10.04
CA LEU A 374 1.73 9.93 11.50
C LEU A 374 0.77 10.91 12.15
N ARG A 375 0.38 11.96 11.42
CA ARG A 375 -0.44 13.06 11.92
C ARG A 375 -1.90 12.96 11.49
N ASN A 376 -2.15 12.25 10.39
CA ASN A 376 -3.47 12.01 9.86
C ASN A 376 -3.76 10.50 9.92
N PRO A 377 -4.34 10.01 11.03
CA PRO A 377 -4.85 8.64 11.11
C PRO A 377 -5.81 8.39 9.95
N SER A 378 -5.69 7.22 9.34
CA SER A 378 -6.51 6.80 8.20
C SER A 378 -7.41 5.67 8.65
N VAL A 379 -8.64 5.61 8.15
CA VAL A 379 -9.50 4.44 8.35
C VAL A 379 -9.12 3.30 7.41
N PHE A 380 -8.25 3.55 6.42
CA PHE A 380 -7.67 2.56 5.52
C PHE A 380 -6.21 2.26 5.92
N GLY A 381 -5.74 1.02 5.76
CA GLY A 381 -4.36 0.71 6.13
C GLY A 381 -4.11 0.60 7.64
N SER A 382 -5.17 0.66 8.46
CA SER A 382 -5.11 0.66 9.92
C SER A 382 -5.64 -0.64 10.50
N SER A 383 -5.35 -0.90 11.76
CA SER A 383 -5.93 -2.01 12.52
C SER A 383 -7.37 -1.69 12.94
N LEU A 384 -8.18 -2.71 13.20
CA LEU A 384 -9.54 -2.49 13.67
C LEU A 384 -9.58 -1.73 15.00
N ASP A 385 -8.65 -2.01 15.92
CA ASP A 385 -8.55 -1.29 17.19
C ASP A 385 -8.32 0.21 16.99
N GLU A 386 -7.42 0.59 16.08
CA GLU A 386 -7.17 2.00 15.75
C GLU A 386 -8.40 2.67 15.13
N ILE A 387 -9.09 1.97 14.23
CA ILE A 387 -10.29 2.49 13.55
C ILE A 387 -11.44 2.68 14.54
N MET A 388 -11.67 1.69 15.41
CA MET A 388 -12.71 1.74 16.43
C MET A 388 -12.40 2.80 17.50
N ALA A 389 -11.14 2.95 17.90
CA ALA A 389 -10.73 4.01 18.82
C ALA A 389 -10.93 5.41 18.22
N LEU A 390 -10.62 5.59 16.92
CA LEU A 390 -10.81 6.86 16.22
C LEU A 390 -12.29 7.24 16.14
N GLN A 391 -13.17 6.29 15.85
CA GLN A 391 -14.60 6.58 15.73
C GLN A 391 -15.29 6.74 17.09
N TYR A 392 -14.79 6.12 18.16
CA TYR A 392 -15.43 6.11 19.48
C TYR A 392 -15.75 7.52 20.01
N GLU A 393 -14.93 8.51 19.66
CA GLU A 393 -15.15 9.91 20.07
C GLU A 393 -16.42 10.53 19.43
N THR A 394 -16.83 10.03 18.26
CA THR A 394 -17.96 10.59 17.48
C THR A 394 -19.14 9.64 17.32
N HIS A 395 -18.90 8.32 17.32
CA HIS A 395 -19.88 7.26 17.11
C HIS A 395 -19.58 6.06 18.05
N PRO A 396 -19.61 6.27 19.39
CA PRO A 396 -19.31 5.21 20.35
C PRO A 396 -20.32 4.04 20.29
N GLU A 397 -21.54 4.28 19.83
CA GLU A 397 -22.62 3.30 19.72
C GLU A 397 -22.39 2.24 18.64
N LEU A 398 -21.54 2.52 17.65
CA LEU A 398 -21.31 1.61 16.53
C LEU A 398 -20.38 0.46 16.93
N SER A 399 -20.87 -0.76 16.77
CA SER A 399 -20.14 -2.01 17.03
C SER A 399 -19.24 -2.46 15.86
N ILE A 400 -19.28 -1.71 14.75
CA ILE A 400 -18.47 -1.89 13.54
C ILE A 400 -17.91 -0.54 13.07
N PRO A 401 -16.85 -0.53 12.24
CA PRO A 401 -16.35 0.69 11.61
C PRO A 401 -17.42 1.43 10.80
N ARG A 402 -17.65 2.72 11.10
CA ARG A 402 -18.64 3.59 10.42
C ARG A 402 -18.51 3.58 8.89
N VAL A 403 -17.28 3.49 8.40
CA VAL A 403 -16.96 3.41 6.96
C VAL A 403 -17.71 2.27 6.26
N LEU A 404 -17.99 1.16 6.96
CA LEU A 404 -18.74 0.03 6.41
C LEU A 404 -20.21 0.37 6.16
N GLN A 405 -20.87 1.02 7.12
CA GLN A 405 -22.26 1.47 6.95
C GLN A 405 -22.36 2.50 5.83
N VAL A 406 -21.48 3.50 5.86
CA VAL A 406 -21.47 4.60 4.88
C VAL A 406 -21.31 4.08 3.46
N LEU A 407 -20.31 3.21 3.23
CA LEU A 407 -20.06 2.68 1.88
C LEU A 407 -21.12 1.68 1.43
N SER A 408 -21.64 0.85 2.33
CA SER A 408 -22.70 -0.12 1.99
C SER A 408 -24.01 0.60 1.66
N ASN A 409 -24.38 1.62 2.42
CA ASN A 409 -25.56 2.44 2.14
C ASN A 409 -25.40 3.18 0.82
N ALA A 410 -24.23 3.77 0.54
CA ALA A 410 -23.97 4.43 -0.75
C ALA A 410 -24.11 3.46 -1.94
N VAL A 411 -23.74 2.18 -1.79
CA VAL A 411 -24.01 1.17 -2.83
C VAL A 411 -25.51 0.94 -3.03
N LEU A 412 -26.29 0.85 -1.95
CA LEU A 412 -27.74 0.60 -2.03
C LEU A 412 -28.49 1.82 -2.59
N GLU A 413 -28.18 3.02 -2.11
CA GLU A 413 -28.79 4.28 -2.55
C GLU A 413 -28.56 4.56 -4.04
N LEU A 414 -27.41 4.15 -4.58
CA LEU A 414 -27.09 4.24 -6.01
C LEU A 414 -27.66 3.09 -6.84
N GLY A 415 -28.51 2.24 -6.26
CA GLY A 415 -29.17 1.15 -6.97
C GLY A 415 -28.27 -0.07 -7.23
N GLY A 416 -27.29 -0.34 -6.37
CA GLY A 416 -26.35 -1.45 -6.51
C GLY A 416 -27.01 -2.83 -6.66
N THR A 417 -28.22 -3.02 -6.14
CA THR A 417 -29.04 -4.24 -6.33
C THR A 417 -29.63 -4.39 -7.74
N HIS A 418 -29.49 -3.37 -8.58
CA HIS A 418 -29.94 -3.36 -9.97
C HIS A 418 -28.78 -3.08 -10.95
N THR A 419 -27.55 -2.92 -10.46
CA THR A 419 -26.36 -2.66 -11.28
C THR A 419 -25.72 -3.95 -11.75
N GLU A 420 -25.58 -4.11 -13.07
CA GLU A 420 -24.87 -5.24 -13.66
C GLU A 420 -23.42 -5.32 -13.17
N GLY A 421 -23.01 -6.49 -12.66
CA GLY A 421 -21.64 -6.75 -12.24
C GLY A 421 -21.20 -5.98 -11.00
N ILE A 422 -22.11 -5.54 -10.12
CA ILE A 422 -21.74 -4.91 -8.84
C ILE A 422 -20.73 -5.77 -8.06
N PHE A 423 -19.69 -5.16 -7.48
CA PHE A 423 -18.48 -5.81 -6.93
C PHE A 423 -17.58 -6.57 -7.92
N ARG A 424 -18.02 -6.94 -9.12
CA ARG A 424 -17.17 -7.52 -10.16
C ARG A 424 -16.48 -6.45 -11.00
N VAL A 425 -17.25 -5.48 -11.49
CA VAL A 425 -16.76 -4.35 -12.29
C VAL A 425 -16.10 -3.33 -11.36
N PRO A 426 -14.88 -2.85 -11.69
CA PRO A 426 -14.20 -1.82 -10.91
C PRO A 426 -14.85 -0.46 -11.17
N GLY A 427 -14.96 0.35 -10.12
CA GLY A 427 -15.33 1.76 -10.24
C GLY A 427 -14.16 2.60 -10.73
N ASP A 428 -14.46 3.82 -11.17
CA ASP A 428 -13.43 4.77 -11.56
C ASP A 428 -12.40 4.97 -10.44
N ILE A 429 -11.13 4.88 -10.83
CA ILE A 429 -10.01 4.81 -9.90
C ILE A 429 -9.79 6.13 -9.16
N ASP A 430 -10.02 7.26 -9.83
CA ASP A 430 -9.84 8.58 -9.24
C ASP A 430 -11.02 8.91 -8.32
N ALA A 431 -12.24 8.51 -8.69
CA ALA A 431 -13.41 8.58 -7.83
C ALA A 431 -13.28 7.72 -6.57
N VAL A 432 -12.75 6.49 -6.69
CA VAL A 432 -12.45 5.62 -5.53
C VAL A 432 -11.43 6.28 -4.60
N ASN A 433 -10.41 6.93 -5.15
CA ASN A 433 -9.42 7.69 -4.39
C ASN A 433 -10.02 8.88 -3.65
N ALA A 434 -10.88 9.64 -4.35
CA ALA A 434 -11.56 10.79 -3.78
C ALA A 434 -12.48 10.35 -2.64
N LEU A 435 -13.23 9.27 -2.82
CA LEU A 435 -14.11 8.71 -1.79
C LEU A 435 -13.31 8.19 -0.59
N LYS A 436 -12.18 7.50 -0.82
CA LYS A 436 -11.25 7.09 0.24
C LYS A 436 -10.79 8.28 1.09
N LEU A 437 -10.41 9.39 0.45
CA LEU A 437 -9.97 10.60 1.15
C LEU A 437 -11.11 11.26 1.95
N GLN A 438 -12.35 11.22 1.46
CA GLN A 438 -13.53 11.68 2.20
C GLN A 438 -13.74 10.83 3.46
N MET A 439 -13.64 9.50 3.34
CA MET A 439 -13.79 8.56 4.46
C MET A 439 -12.71 8.77 5.52
N ASP A 440 -11.44 8.95 5.12
CA ASP A 440 -10.34 9.28 6.05
C ASP A 440 -10.58 10.58 6.82
N ARG A 441 -11.35 11.51 6.25
CA ARG A 441 -11.72 12.79 6.88
C ARG A 441 -13.03 12.73 7.65
N GLY A 442 -13.66 11.55 7.75
CA GLY A 442 -14.98 11.38 8.37
C GLY A 442 -16.12 12.09 7.63
N GLN A 443 -15.91 12.47 6.36
CA GLN A 443 -16.90 13.17 5.54
C GLN A 443 -17.93 12.18 4.96
N ALA A 444 -19.14 12.67 4.71
CA ALA A 444 -20.13 11.90 3.96
C ALA A 444 -19.70 11.78 2.47
N PRO A 445 -20.05 10.67 1.79
CA PRO A 445 -19.85 10.55 0.35
C PRO A 445 -20.57 11.70 -0.37
N SER A 446 -19.89 12.34 -1.31
CA SER A 446 -20.50 13.40 -2.14
C SER A 446 -20.14 13.21 -3.61
N ASN A 447 -21.03 13.64 -4.49
CA ASN A 447 -20.88 13.54 -5.96
C ASN A 447 -20.66 12.11 -6.47
N LEU A 448 -21.34 11.13 -5.86
CA LEU A 448 -21.32 9.75 -6.36
C LEU A 448 -22.50 9.53 -7.31
N HIS A 449 -22.20 8.97 -8.48
CA HIS A 449 -23.19 8.59 -9.49
C HIS A 449 -23.06 7.12 -9.91
N ASP A 450 -21.85 6.57 -9.79
CA ASP A 450 -21.55 5.20 -10.17
C ASP A 450 -21.51 4.29 -8.92
N PRO A 451 -22.40 3.29 -8.79
CA PRO A 451 -22.41 2.33 -7.67
C PRO A 451 -21.15 1.45 -7.61
N HIS A 452 -20.38 1.31 -8.69
CA HIS A 452 -19.11 0.57 -8.68
C HIS A 452 -18.03 1.28 -7.85
N VAL A 453 -18.12 2.61 -7.67
CA VAL A 453 -17.17 3.40 -6.88
C VAL A 453 -17.24 3.07 -5.39
N PRO A 454 -18.38 3.20 -4.68
CA PRO A 454 -18.46 2.79 -3.28
C PRO A 454 -18.28 1.28 -3.10
N ALA A 455 -18.72 0.45 -4.05
CA ALA A 455 -18.48 -1.01 -4.01
C ALA A 455 -16.98 -1.36 -4.07
N SER A 456 -16.22 -0.69 -4.94
CA SER A 456 -14.77 -0.86 -5.05
C SER A 456 -14.04 -0.32 -3.83
N THR A 457 -14.51 0.81 -3.29
CA THR A 457 -13.95 1.43 -2.08
C THR A 457 -14.17 0.54 -0.85
N LEU A 458 -15.34 -0.10 -0.74
CA LEU A 458 -15.65 -1.03 0.34
C LEU A 458 -14.71 -2.24 0.30
N LYS A 459 -14.54 -2.90 -0.86
CA LYS A 459 -13.55 -3.99 -1.00
C LYS A 459 -12.12 -3.52 -0.70
N LEU A 460 -11.76 -2.32 -1.18
CA LEU A 460 -10.45 -1.73 -0.92
C LEU A 460 -10.18 -1.57 0.58
N TRP A 461 -11.19 -1.17 1.36
CA TRP A 461 -11.07 -1.01 2.81
C TRP A 461 -10.68 -2.33 3.48
N PHE A 462 -11.39 -3.42 3.18
CA PHE A 462 -11.07 -4.76 3.71
C PHE A 462 -9.66 -5.21 3.30
N ARG A 463 -9.33 -5.06 2.01
CA ARG A 463 -8.03 -5.47 1.48
C ARG A 463 -6.86 -4.73 2.11
N GLU A 464 -7.05 -3.45 2.43
CA GLU A 464 -6.02 -2.61 3.04
C GLU A 464 -5.96 -2.71 4.57
N LEU A 465 -6.85 -3.45 5.24
CA LEU A 465 -6.72 -3.66 6.68
C LEU A 465 -5.32 -4.18 7.02
N THR A 466 -4.78 -3.69 8.15
CA THR A 466 -3.45 -4.11 8.63
C THR A 466 -3.38 -5.62 8.72
N ASP A 467 -4.32 -6.20 9.46
CA ASP A 467 -4.54 -7.63 9.57
C ASP A 467 -5.80 -8.00 8.77
N PRO A 468 -5.84 -9.17 8.10
CA PRO A 468 -7.07 -9.62 7.42
C PRO A 468 -8.25 -9.70 8.40
N ILE A 469 -9.47 -9.51 7.89
CA ILE A 469 -10.67 -9.50 8.75
C ILE A 469 -10.87 -10.85 9.47
N VAL A 470 -10.48 -11.96 8.83
CA VAL A 470 -10.27 -13.23 9.51
C VAL A 470 -8.79 -13.31 9.89
N PRO A 471 -8.46 -13.37 11.19
CA PRO A 471 -7.08 -13.51 11.66
C PRO A 471 -6.34 -14.71 11.03
N GLU A 472 -5.04 -14.56 10.80
CA GLU A 472 -4.20 -15.56 10.13
C GLU A 472 -4.16 -16.91 10.85
N ASP A 473 -4.28 -16.91 12.18
CA ASP A 473 -4.32 -18.12 13.01
C ASP A 473 -5.60 -18.97 12.80
N LEU A 474 -6.64 -18.39 12.20
CA LEU A 474 -7.87 -19.11 11.82
C LEU A 474 -7.91 -19.48 10.32
N TYR A 475 -6.92 -19.08 9.52
CA TYR A 475 -6.93 -19.28 8.08
C TYR A 475 -7.03 -20.76 7.69
N ASP A 476 -6.22 -21.62 8.30
CA ASP A 476 -6.21 -23.06 7.98
C ASP A 476 -7.54 -23.73 8.33
N GLU A 477 -8.21 -23.28 9.39
CA GLU A 477 -9.55 -23.74 9.75
C GLU A 477 -10.59 -23.33 8.69
N CYS A 478 -10.52 -22.11 8.16
CA CYS A 478 -11.38 -21.66 7.06
C CYS A 478 -11.21 -22.53 5.82
N VAL A 479 -9.96 -22.82 5.44
CA VAL A 479 -9.63 -23.64 4.28
C VAL A 479 -10.15 -25.07 4.47
N ALA A 480 -9.99 -25.64 5.67
CA ALA A 480 -10.50 -26.97 6.02
C ALA A 480 -12.05 -27.03 6.05
N ALA A 481 -12.71 -25.94 6.42
CA ALA A 481 -14.17 -25.82 6.48
C ALA A 481 -14.83 -25.53 5.12
N SER A 482 -14.06 -25.36 4.05
CA SER A 482 -14.56 -24.92 2.73
C SER A 482 -15.72 -25.74 2.14
N GLN A 483 -15.86 -27.02 2.52
CA GLN A 483 -16.92 -27.91 2.05
C GLN A 483 -17.95 -28.28 3.14
N ASP A 484 -17.88 -27.65 4.32
CA ASP A 484 -18.69 -27.99 5.49
C ASP A 484 -19.29 -26.71 6.08
N SER A 485 -20.59 -26.51 5.85
CA SER A 485 -21.29 -25.30 6.27
C SER A 485 -21.31 -25.12 7.78
N ALA A 486 -21.48 -26.20 8.55
CA ALA A 486 -21.51 -26.14 10.00
C ALA A 486 -20.15 -25.72 10.57
N LYS A 487 -19.06 -26.28 10.03
CA LYS A 487 -17.70 -25.86 10.41
C LYS A 487 -17.42 -24.43 9.99
N ALA A 488 -17.84 -24.02 8.79
CA ALA A 488 -17.59 -22.67 8.31
C ALA A 488 -18.26 -21.61 9.21
N VAL A 489 -19.52 -21.85 9.60
CA VAL A 489 -20.24 -21.00 10.57
C VAL A 489 -19.56 -21.01 11.94
N ALA A 490 -19.10 -22.18 12.43
CA ALA A 490 -18.43 -22.28 13.72
C ALA A 490 -17.10 -21.50 13.79
N VAL A 491 -16.40 -21.29 12.66
CA VAL A 491 -15.20 -20.43 12.65
C VAL A 491 -15.56 -18.97 12.98
N VAL A 492 -16.74 -18.49 12.55
CA VAL A 492 -17.19 -17.11 12.82
C VAL A 492 -17.37 -16.87 14.32
N ASP A 493 -17.75 -17.90 15.09
CA ASP A 493 -17.90 -17.79 16.55
C ASP A 493 -16.58 -17.64 17.30
N LYS A 494 -15.46 -18.02 16.68
CA LYS A 494 -14.10 -17.86 17.25
C LYS A 494 -13.50 -16.48 16.98
N LEU A 495 -14.09 -15.69 16.08
CA LEU A 495 -13.58 -14.39 15.72
C LEU A 495 -13.65 -13.41 16.90
N PRO A 496 -12.67 -12.49 17.06
CA PRO A 496 -12.80 -11.38 17.98
C PRO A 496 -14.09 -10.58 17.71
N SER A 497 -14.69 -10.01 18.76
CA SER A 497 -16.04 -9.42 18.70
C SER A 497 -16.24 -8.43 17.54
N VAL A 498 -15.27 -7.52 17.31
CA VAL A 498 -15.35 -6.55 16.22
C VAL A 498 -15.27 -7.25 14.86
N ASN A 499 -14.32 -8.18 14.68
CA ASN A 499 -14.18 -8.98 13.46
C ASN A 499 -15.46 -9.78 13.17
N LYS A 500 -16.03 -10.43 14.18
CA LYS A 500 -17.29 -11.18 14.10
C LYS A 500 -18.44 -10.28 13.63
N ASN A 501 -18.62 -9.11 14.25
CA ASN A 501 -19.68 -8.18 13.87
C ASN A 501 -19.51 -7.68 12.43
N ILE A 502 -18.28 -7.39 12.01
CA ILE A 502 -17.99 -6.99 10.63
C ILE A 502 -18.30 -8.13 9.66
N VAL A 503 -17.88 -9.36 9.96
CA VAL A 503 -18.15 -10.55 9.12
C VAL A 503 -19.65 -10.81 8.99
N LEU A 504 -20.40 -10.73 10.10
CA LEU A 504 -21.86 -10.82 10.08
C LEU A 504 -22.47 -9.71 9.22
N PHE A 505 -22.04 -8.46 9.42
CA PHE A 505 -22.53 -7.31 8.65
C PHE A 505 -22.28 -7.49 7.16
N ILE A 506 -21.04 -7.73 6.74
CA ILE A 506 -20.75 -7.84 5.31
C ILE A 506 -21.43 -9.07 4.71
N THR A 507 -21.56 -10.19 5.44
CA THR A 507 -22.27 -11.36 4.95
C THR A 507 -23.76 -11.06 4.74
N ARG A 508 -24.41 -10.33 5.66
CA ARG A 508 -25.80 -9.84 5.47
C ARG A 508 -25.93 -9.00 4.22
N PHE A 509 -24.99 -8.08 4.01
CA PHE A 509 -24.99 -7.21 2.84
C PHE A 509 -24.84 -8.00 1.53
N LEU A 510 -23.96 -9.00 1.50
CA LEU A 510 -23.82 -9.90 0.34
C LEU A 510 -25.05 -10.77 0.13
N GLN A 511 -25.69 -11.23 1.21
CA GLN A 511 -26.98 -11.94 1.15
C GLN A 511 -28.07 -11.04 0.52
N LEU A 512 -28.12 -9.76 0.90
CA LEU A 512 -29.05 -8.78 0.33
C LEU A 512 -28.80 -8.55 -1.17
N VAL A 513 -27.55 -8.29 -1.56
CA VAL A 513 -27.19 -8.05 -2.97
C VAL A 513 -27.41 -9.31 -3.82
N GLY A 514 -27.08 -10.49 -3.29
CA GLY A 514 -27.16 -11.76 -3.99
C GLY A 514 -28.52 -12.45 -3.96
N ARG A 515 -29.59 -11.79 -3.50
CA ARG A 515 -30.95 -12.36 -3.54
C ARG A 515 -31.35 -12.75 -4.96
N PRO A 516 -32.09 -13.86 -5.17
CA PRO A 516 -32.50 -14.31 -6.50
C PRO A 516 -33.22 -13.26 -7.34
N GLU A 517 -34.03 -12.40 -6.71
CA GLU A 517 -34.73 -11.28 -7.35
C GLU A 517 -33.78 -10.28 -8.04
N ASN A 518 -32.57 -10.10 -7.52
CA ASN A 518 -31.58 -9.19 -8.09
C ASN A 518 -30.78 -9.82 -9.25
N HIS A 519 -30.81 -11.14 -9.43
CA HIS A 519 -29.94 -11.84 -10.40
C HIS A 519 -30.21 -11.42 -11.84
N ALA A 520 -31.48 -11.15 -12.17
CA ALA A 520 -31.88 -10.69 -13.49
C ALA A 520 -31.19 -9.37 -13.89
N HIS A 521 -30.93 -8.50 -12.92
CA HIS A 521 -30.32 -7.19 -13.11
C HIS A 521 -28.80 -7.23 -12.90
N THR A 522 -28.35 -7.72 -11.74
CA THR A 522 -26.94 -7.66 -11.34
C THR A 522 -26.06 -8.70 -12.00
N LYS A 523 -26.62 -9.86 -12.39
CA LYS A 523 -25.85 -11.06 -12.80
C LYS A 523 -24.91 -11.59 -11.70
N MET A 524 -25.08 -11.15 -10.45
CA MET A 524 -24.22 -11.51 -9.33
C MET A 524 -24.92 -12.53 -8.42
N THR A 525 -24.67 -13.81 -8.68
CA THR A 525 -25.09 -14.91 -7.79
C THR A 525 -24.24 -14.95 -6.52
N TYR A 526 -24.65 -15.73 -5.52
CA TYR A 526 -23.82 -15.96 -4.33
C TYR A 526 -22.45 -16.55 -4.65
N ASP A 527 -22.35 -17.42 -5.67
CA ASP A 527 -21.07 -17.93 -6.16
C ASP A 527 -20.17 -16.81 -6.71
N ASN A 528 -20.74 -15.91 -7.53
CA ASN A 528 -20.00 -14.79 -8.11
C ASN A 528 -19.57 -13.79 -7.02
N LEU A 529 -20.43 -13.52 -6.03
CA LEU A 529 -20.11 -12.65 -4.90
C LEU A 529 -19.02 -13.26 -4.02
N ALA A 530 -19.12 -14.55 -3.68
CA ALA A 530 -18.10 -15.25 -2.90
C ALA A 530 -16.74 -15.24 -3.60
N MET A 531 -16.71 -15.45 -4.93
CA MET A 531 -15.49 -15.38 -5.73
C MET A 531 -14.79 -14.02 -5.61
N VAL A 532 -15.53 -12.91 -5.75
CA VAL A 532 -14.93 -11.57 -5.69
C VAL A 532 -14.62 -11.10 -4.27
N TRP A 533 -15.27 -11.68 -3.26
CA TRP A 533 -15.11 -11.29 -1.86
C TRP A 533 -14.11 -12.13 -1.07
N ALA A 534 -13.82 -13.37 -1.46
CA ALA A 534 -12.87 -14.23 -0.74
C ALA A 534 -11.50 -13.58 -0.46
N PRO A 535 -10.85 -12.89 -1.42
CA PRO A 535 -9.57 -12.22 -1.17
C PRO A 535 -9.64 -11.03 -0.20
N ASN A 536 -10.85 -10.58 0.16
CA ASN A 536 -11.08 -9.49 1.11
C ASN A 536 -11.43 -10.04 2.51
N PHE A 537 -11.75 -11.33 2.62
CA PHE A 537 -11.96 -12.01 3.90
C PHE A 537 -10.68 -12.66 4.41
N LEU A 538 -9.98 -13.36 3.51
CA LEU A 538 -8.86 -14.23 3.81
C LEU A 538 -7.60 -13.72 3.11
N ARG A 539 -6.45 -13.91 3.77
CA ARG A 539 -5.12 -13.65 3.21
C ARG A 539 -4.27 -14.88 3.49
N CYS A 540 -3.83 -15.58 2.44
CA CYS A 540 -2.99 -16.76 2.61
C CYS A 540 -1.68 -16.38 3.29
N PRO A 541 -1.29 -17.02 4.42
CA PRO A 541 -0.04 -16.72 5.11
C PRO A 541 1.18 -17.35 4.43
N SER A 542 0.98 -18.20 3.40
CA SER A 542 2.06 -18.82 2.64
C SER A 542 2.49 -17.94 1.47
N ASP A 543 3.81 -17.82 1.27
CA ASP A 543 4.40 -17.19 0.08
C ASP A 543 4.59 -18.17 -1.09
N ASP A 544 4.27 -19.46 -0.92
CA ASP A 544 4.38 -20.47 -1.99
C ASP A 544 3.24 -20.31 -3.01
N PRO A 545 3.55 -19.97 -4.29
CA PRO A 545 2.53 -19.78 -5.32
C PRO A 545 1.62 -20.99 -5.51
N LEU A 546 2.12 -22.21 -5.30
CA LEU A 546 1.32 -23.43 -5.45
C LEU A 546 0.33 -23.59 -4.30
N VAL A 547 0.73 -23.27 -3.06
CA VAL A 547 -0.16 -23.27 -1.90
C VAL A 547 -1.25 -22.22 -2.06
N ILE A 548 -0.86 -21.00 -2.44
CA ILE A 548 -1.79 -19.90 -2.71
C ILE A 548 -2.81 -20.33 -3.77
N PHE A 549 -2.34 -20.84 -4.92
CA PHE A 549 -3.21 -21.27 -6.01
C PHE A 549 -4.20 -22.37 -5.59
N ASN A 550 -3.71 -23.38 -4.86
CA ASN A 550 -4.54 -24.48 -4.38
C ASN A 550 -5.59 -24.05 -3.35
N ASN A 551 -5.27 -23.04 -2.53
CA ASN A 551 -6.17 -22.54 -1.51
C ASN A 551 -7.22 -21.57 -2.04
N THR A 552 -6.94 -20.82 -3.13
CA THR A 552 -7.91 -19.88 -3.74
C THR A 552 -9.30 -20.49 -3.91
N LYS A 553 -9.40 -21.73 -4.42
CA LYS A 553 -10.70 -22.40 -4.58
C LYS A 553 -11.39 -22.67 -3.25
N LYS A 554 -10.64 -23.06 -2.22
CA LYS A 554 -11.17 -23.36 -0.89
C LYS A 554 -11.60 -22.09 -0.16
N GLU A 555 -10.85 -21.00 -0.31
CA GLU A 555 -11.21 -19.68 0.23
C GLU A 555 -12.56 -19.18 -0.33
N MET A 556 -12.73 -19.28 -1.65
CA MET A 556 -14.00 -18.95 -2.32
C MET A 556 -15.16 -19.78 -1.78
N GLN A 557 -14.93 -21.09 -1.60
CA GLN A 557 -15.96 -22.00 -1.09
C GLN A 557 -16.29 -21.72 0.38
N PHE A 558 -15.32 -21.38 1.21
CA PHE A 558 -15.56 -20.96 2.59
C PHE A 558 -16.48 -19.72 2.65
N VAL A 559 -16.16 -18.66 1.90
CA VAL A 559 -17.02 -17.45 1.87
C VAL A 559 -18.40 -17.77 1.32
N ARG A 560 -18.49 -18.66 0.32
CA ARG A 560 -19.77 -19.15 -0.18
C ARG A 560 -20.60 -19.85 0.90
N GLN A 561 -19.98 -20.68 1.76
CA GLN A 561 -20.68 -21.31 2.89
C GLN A 561 -21.25 -20.25 3.83
N LEU A 562 -20.49 -19.19 4.13
CA LEU A 562 -20.98 -18.09 4.98
C LEU A 562 -22.17 -17.39 4.35
N VAL A 563 -22.08 -16.98 3.09
CA VAL A 563 -23.18 -16.27 2.40
C VAL A 563 -24.46 -17.12 2.35
N LEU A 564 -24.35 -18.44 2.20
CA LEU A 564 -25.52 -19.32 2.12
C LEU A 564 -26.11 -19.73 3.47
N HIS A 565 -25.28 -19.86 4.52
CA HIS A 565 -25.67 -20.56 5.74
C HIS A 565 -25.48 -19.77 7.04
N LEU A 566 -24.72 -18.67 7.03
CA LEU A 566 -24.54 -17.86 8.23
C LEU A 566 -25.84 -17.08 8.50
N ASN A 567 -26.41 -17.27 9.69
CA ASN A 567 -27.48 -16.41 10.18
C ASN A 567 -26.88 -15.04 10.53
N THR A 568 -27.46 -13.99 9.96
CA THR A 568 -27.00 -12.60 10.11
C THR A 568 -28.09 -11.67 10.63
N ASP A 569 -29.19 -12.21 11.16
CA ASP A 569 -30.34 -11.42 11.62
C ASP A 569 -29.97 -10.49 12.79
N SER A 570 -29.00 -10.91 13.61
CA SER A 570 -28.53 -10.12 14.75
C SER A 570 -27.94 -8.76 14.38
N VAL A 571 -27.48 -8.58 13.14
CA VAL A 571 -26.88 -7.32 12.64
C VAL A 571 -27.81 -6.56 11.69
N GLU A 572 -29.06 -7.00 11.52
CA GLU A 572 -30.02 -6.32 10.63
C GLU A 572 -30.24 -4.85 11.01
N HIS A 573 -30.29 -4.56 12.31
CA HIS A 573 -30.40 -3.19 12.84
C HIS A 573 -29.29 -2.24 12.39
N LEU A 574 -28.13 -2.76 11.96
CA LEU A 574 -27.01 -1.96 11.45
C LEU A 574 -27.23 -1.47 10.01
N PHE A 575 -28.24 -1.99 9.30
CA PHE A 575 -28.65 -1.56 7.96
C PHE A 575 -29.86 -0.61 7.97
N THR A 576 -30.59 -0.53 9.09
CA THR A 576 -31.86 0.21 9.18
C THR A 576 -31.74 1.64 9.69
N ALA A 577 -30.54 2.11 10.03
CA ALA A 577 -30.31 3.47 10.50
C ALA A 577 -30.09 4.44 9.33
N SER A 578 -31.10 4.59 8.46
CA SER A 578 -31.43 5.76 7.61
C SER A 578 -32.48 5.32 6.58
N CYS A 579 -33.75 5.37 6.97
CA CYS A 579 -34.89 5.55 6.06
C CYS A 579 -35.62 6.81 6.50
#